data_AF-A0AAN6GK73-F1
#
_entry.id   AF-A0AAN6GK73-F1
#
_cell.length_a   1.000
_cell.length_b   1.000
_cell.length_c   1.000
_cell.angle_alpha   90.00
_cell.angle_beta   90.00
_cell.angle_gamma   90.00
#
_symmetry.space_group_name_H-M   'P 1'
#
loop_
_entity.id
_entity.type
_entity.pdbx_description
1 polymer ?
#
loop_
_entity_poly.entity_id
_entity_poly.type
_entity_poly.pdbx_seq_one_letter_code
_entity_poly.pdbx_strand_id
1 'polypeptide(L)'
;MESDPIGLQSTYGSFYNHLKAQGEEQAQEESDGLEAGNFFGSASRGRERWNDDTWTPDSPNSHLGDGHEPMWTLFSPLFSLTLDYIFLFPRISGASSGEQEGGAGESGAAASYPKVTALLRTHRTEVLQPGTPRKFVNASDHVAIGAEIEL
;
A
#
# COMPACT_ATOMS: atom_id res chain seq x y z
N MET A 1 0.78 23.25 11.76
CA MET A 1 1.63 22.11 12.14
C MET A 1 0.68 20.96 12.37
N GLU A 2 0.49 20.09 11.37
CA GLU A 2 -0.17 18.82 11.61
C GLU A 2 0.75 18.00 12.51
N SER A 3 0.22 17.56 13.65
CA SER A 3 0.92 16.62 14.53
C SER A 3 0.99 15.28 13.80
N ASP A 4 2.20 14.73 13.63
CA ASP A 4 2.35 13.38 13.08
C ASP A 4 1.50 12.40 13.89
N PRO A 5 0.69 11.56 13.24
CA PRO A 5 -0.17 10.62 13.94
C PRO A 5 0.68 9.66 14.77
N ILE A 6 0.44 9.68 16.08
CA ILE A 6 0.91 8.64 17.00
C ILE A 6 0.05 7.40 16.69
N GLY A 7 0.59 6.42 15.96
CA GLY A 7 -0.20 5.28 15.50
C GLY A 7 0.59 4.21 14.76
N LEU A 8 -0.13 3.29 14.10
CA LEU A 8 0.44 2.36 13.14
C LEU A 8 0.51 3.03 11.76
N GLN A 9 1.60 2.83 11.04
CA GLN A 9 1.74 3.34 9.67
C GLN A 9 1.66 2.19 8.67
N SER A 10 0.89 2.34 7.58
CA SER A 10 0.92 1.37 6.47
C SER A 10 2.27 1.47 5.73
N THR A 11 2.84 0.32 5.37
CA THR A 11 4.02 0.27 4.49
C THR A 11 3.77 0.81 3.09
N TYR A 12 2.52 0.80 2.61
CA TYR A 12 2.15 1.23 1.27
C TYR A 12 1.87 2.73 1.21
N GLY A 13 0.99 3.23 2.10
CA GLY A 13 0.51 4.61 2.21
C GLY A 13 1.37 5.71 1.58
N SER A 14 2.16 6.43 2.39
CA SER A 14 2.96 7.57 1.90
C SER A 14 4.17 7.17 1.04
N PHE A 15 4.43 5.87 0.84
CA PHE A 15 5.64 5.38 0.17
C PHE A 15 5.40 4.90 -1.27
N TYR A 16 4.15 4.65 -1.67
CA TYR A 16 3.86 4.11 -3.01
C TYR A 16 4.27 5.05 -4.14
N ASN A 17 4.13 6.38 -3.95
CA ASN A 17 4.56 7.38 -4.94
C ASN A 17 6.08 7.65 -4.98
N HIS A 18 6.90 6.92 -4.22
CA HIS A 18 8.33 7.19 -4.10
C HIS A 18 9.24 6.06 -4.55
N LEU A 19 8.71 4.89 -4.90
CA LEU A 19 9.50 3.79 -5.44
C LEU A 19 9.70 3.95 -6.95
N LYS A 20 10.69 4.76 -7.31
CA LYS A 20 11.20 4.82 -8.69
C LYS A 20 11.86 3.50 -9.05
N ALA A 21 11.64 3.02 -10.28
CA ALA A 21 12.39 1.89 -10.80
C ALA A 21 13.90 2.16 -10.68
N GLN A 22 14.66 1.25 -10.09
CA GLN A 22 16.12 1.36 -10.12
C GLN A 22 16.59 1.19 -11.57
N GLY A 23 17.20 2.24 -12.15
CA GLY A 23 17.92 2.16 -13.43
C GLY A 23 17.46 3.08 -14.55
N GLU A 24 16.39 3.87 -14.38
CA GLU A 24 15.92 4.80 -15.43
C GLU A 24 16.24 6.25 -15.07
N GLU A 25 17.49 6.65 -15.30
CA GLU A 25 17.81 8.04 -15.58
C GLU A 25 17.11 8.40 -16.90
N GLN A 26 16.10 9.29 -16.86
CA GLN A 26 15.35 9.83 -18.02
C GLN A 26 14.04 9.13 -18.44
N ALA A 27 13.27 8.57 -17.52
CA ALA A 27 11.83 8.43 -17.76
C ALA A 27 11.16 9.81 -17.57
N GLN A 28 10.71 10.36 -18.69
CA GLN A 28 9.87 11.55 -18.82
C GLN A 28 8.71 11.50 -17.81
N GLU A 29 8.26 12.66 -17.31
CA GLU A 29 7.25 12.88 -16.27
C GLU A 29 5.88 12.19 -16.52
N GLU A 30 5.82 10.86 -16.50
CA GLU A 30 4.61 10.11 -16.13
C GLU A 30 4.73 9.85 -14.63
N SER A 31 4.05 10.69 -13.85
CA SER A 31 4.25 10.94 -12.42
C SER A 31 4.09 9.74 -11.47
N ASP A 32 3.74 8.56 -11.96
CA ASP A 32 3.13 7.51 -11.13
C ASP A 32 3.94 6.19 -11.08
N GLY A 33 5.12 6.13 -11.71
CA GLY A 33 6.03 4.97 -11.61
C GLY A 33 5.47 3.64 -12.15
N LEU A 34 6.12 2.52 -11.84
CA LEU A 34 5.74 1.17 -12.34
C LEU A 34 4.36 0.69 -11.88
N GLU A 35 3.80 1.33 -10.85
CA GLU A 35 2.50 0.99 -10.25
C GLU A 35 1.40 2.01 -10.61
N ALA A 36 1.65 2.87 -11.60
CA ALA A 36 0.67 3.81 -12.13
C ALA A 36 -0.67 3.14 -12.42
N GLY A 37 -1.75 3.65 -11.84
CA GLY A 37 -3.10 3.09 -11.99
C GLY A 37 -3.32 1.72 -11.35
N ASN A 38 -2.48 1.28 -10.38
CA ASN A 38 -2.58 -0.01 -9.67
C ASN A 38 -2.85 0.13 -8.16
N PHE A 39 -3.53 1.19 -7.75
CA PHE A 39 -3.78 1.49 -6.34
C PHE A 39 -5.28 1.58 -6.05
N PHE A 40 -5.63 1.49 -4.78
CA PHE A 40 -6.99 1.51 -4.28
C PHE A 40 -7.78 2.75 -4.76
N GLY A 41 -7.12 3.90 -4.83
CA GLY A 41 -7.69 5.15 -5.32
C GLY A 41 -7.73 5.31 -6.84
N SER A 42 -7.24 4.34 -7.62
CA SER A 42 -7.18 4.44 -9.09
C SER A 42 -8.57 4.47 -9.72
N ALA A 43 -8.75 5.27 -10.77
CA ALA A 43 -10.00 5.34 -11.53
C ALA A 43 -10.33 4.02 -12.25
N SER A 44 -9.31 3.23 -12.58
CA SER A 44 -9.41 1.91 -13.20
C SER A 44 -9.90 0.80 -12.26
N ARG A 45 -10.12 1.11 -10.97
CA ARG A 45 -10.61 0.13 -10.01
C ARG A 45 -12.00 -0.36 -10.42
N GLY A 46 -12.09 -1.65 -10.73
CA GLY A 46 -13.31 -2.30 -11.18
C GLY A 46 -14.34 -2.55 -10.06
N ARG A 47 -15.32 -3.40 -10.37
CA ARG A 47 -16.40 -3.75 -9.45
C ARG A 47 -15.91 -4.45 -8.18
N GLU A 48 -16.32 -3.95 -7.01
CA GLU A 48 -15.98 -4.59 -5.73
C GLU A 48 -16.80 -5.84 -5.42
N ARG A 49 -18.09 -5.88 -5.81
CA ARG A 49 -19.01 -6.99 -5.52
C ARG A 49 -19.72 -7.46 -6.77
N TRP A 50 -19.70 -8.76 -7.03
CA TRP A 50 -20.32 -9.37 -8.21
C TRP A 50 -21.83 -9.11 -8.30
N ASN A 51 -22.50 -9.07 -7.15
CA ASN A 51 -23.95 -8.88 -7.06
C ASN A 51 -24.38 -7.42 -6.91
N ASP A 52 -23.49 -6.45 -7.12
CA ASP A 52 -23.87 -5.05 -7.24
C ASP A 52 -24.60 -4.82 -8.57
N ASP A 53 -25.92 -4.67 -8.50
CA ASP A 53 -26.82 -4.47 -9.63
C ASP A 53 -26.78 -3.04 -10.18
N THR A 54 -26.21 -2.10 -9.41
CA THR A 54 -26.04 -0.71 -9.81
C THR A 54 -24.71 -0.44 -10.50
N TRP A 55 -23.76 -1.38 -10.40
CA TRP A 55 -22.45 -1.22 -11.01
C TRP A 55 -22.48 -1.41 -12.53
N THR A 56 -21.77 -0.52 -13.23
CA THR A 56 -21.52 -0.57 -14.67
C THR A 56 -20.02 -0.35 -14.95
N PRO A 57 -19.50 -0.73 -16.13
CA PRO A 57 -18.12 -0.43 -16.49
C PRO A 57 -17.76 1.07 -16.46
N ASP A 58 -18.74 1.96 -16.58
CA ASP A 58 -18.58 3.41 -16.52
C ASP A 58 -18.79 3.97 -15.10
N SER A 59 -19.14 3.13 -14.13
CA SER A 59 -19.31 3.55 -12.74
C SER A 59 -17.96 4.01 -12.17
N PRO A 60 -17.85 5.25 -11.66
CA PRO A 60 -16.60 5.72 -11.09
C PRO A 60 -16.25 4.94 -9.83
N ASN A 61 -14.96 4.76 -9.57
CA ASN A 61 -14.49 4.22 -8.29
C ASN A 61 -14.96 5.14 -7.15
N SER A 62 -15.69 4.61 -6.17
CA SER A 62 -16.14 5.36 -4.99
C SER A 62 -15.00 5.80 -4.06
N HIS A 63 -13.80 5.29 -4.28
CA HIS A 63 -12.61 5.53 -3.48
C HIS A 63 -11.56 6.39 -4.20
N LEU A 64 -11.95 7.12 -5.25
CA LEU A 64 -11.06 8.07 -5.92
C LEU A 64 -10.40 9.02 -4.92
N GLY A 65 -9.08 9.21 -5.05
CA GLY A 65 -8.30 10.09 -4.19
C GLY A 65 -6.98 9.45 -3.76
N ASP A 66 -6.41 9.93 -2.64
CA ASP A 66 -5.06 9.61 -2.16
C ASP A 66 -4.91 8.20 -1.54
N GLY A 67 -5.68 7.22 -2.03
CA GLY A 67 -5.62 5.82 -1.60
C GLY A 67 -4.50 5.05 -2.30
N HIS A 68 -3.28 5.15 -1.78
CA HIS A 68 -2.07 4.52 -2.33
C HIS A 68 -1.83 3.08 -1.84
N GLU A 69 -2.84 2.48 -1.23
CA GLU A 69 -2.85 1.06 -0.88
C GLU A 69 -2.97 0.20 -2.15
N PRO A 70 -2.60 -1.10 -2.11
CA PRO A 70 -2.82 -2.02 -3.22
C PRO A 70 -4.26 -1.97 -3.75
N MET A 71 -4.42 -2.01 -5.07
CA MET A 71 -5.76 -2.04 -5.67
C MET A 71 -6.61 -3.19 -5.14
N TRP A 72 -6.00 -4.38 -4.99
CA TRP A 72 -6.62 -5.59 -4.45
C TRP A 72 -5.61 -6.39 -3.66
N THR A 73 -6.03 -6.89 -2.50
CA THR A 73 -5.32 -7.97 -1.79
C THR A 73 -6.16 -9.24 -1.68
N LEU A 74 -7.45 -9.16 -2.02
CA LEU A 74 -8.32 -10.29 -2.28
C LEU A 74 -9.01 -10.06 -3.61
N PHE A 75 -8.95 -11.03 -4.52
CA PHE A 75 -9.62 -10.95 -5.81
C PHE A 75 -10.33 -12.26 -6.13
N SER A 76 -11.64 -12.31 -5.92
CA SER A 76 -12.46 -13.50 -6.14
C SER A 76 -13.56 -13.23 -7.18
N PRO A 77 -14.20 -14.27 -7.74
CA PRO A 77 -15.34 -14.08 -8.63
C PRO A 77 -16.54 -13.38 -7.99
N LEU A 78 -16.61 -13.36 -6.65
CA LEU A 78 -17.73 -12.77 -5.91
C LEU A 78 -17.43 -11.35 -5.44
N PHE A 79 -16.19 -11.05 -5.07
CA PHE A 79 -15.78 -9.73 -4.62
C PHE A 79 -14.27 -9.53 -4.74
N SER A 80 -13.86 -8.28 -4.90
CA SER A 80 -12.47 -7.84 -4.98
C SER A 80 -12.27 -6.67 -4.02
N LEU A 81 -11.36 -6.81 -3.06
CA LEU A 81 -11.21 -5.90 -1.92
C LEU A 81 -9.74 -5.75 -1.51
N THR A 82 -9.44 -4.69 -0.77
CA THR A 82 -8.15 -4.46 -0.09
C THR A 82 -8.35 -4.71 1.40
N LEU A 83 -7.89 -5.87 1.88
CA LEU A 83 -8.13 -6.39 3.23
C LEU A 83 -6.86 -6.70 4.00
N ASP A 84 -5.72 -6.79 3.32
CA ASP A 84 -4.45 -7.20 3.89
C ASP A 84 -3.50 -5.99 3.97
N TYR A 85 -2.87 -5.82 5.12
CA TYR A 85 -2.01 -4.67 5.40
C TYR A 85 -0.74 -5.13 6.12
N ILE A 86 0.38 -4.48 5.83
CA ILE A 86 1.60 -4.59 6.63
C ILE A 86 1.77 -3.26 7.36
N PHE A 87 1.57 -3.30 8.68
CA PHE A 87 1.70 -2.14 9.55
C PHE A 87 3.10 -2.04 10.16
N LEU A 88 3.66 -0.84 10.13
CA LEU A 88 4.88 -0.45 10.81
C LEU A 88 4.55 0.11 12.18
N PHE A 89 5.29 -0.39 13.17
CA PHE A 89 5.30 0.17 14.51
C PHE A 89 6.35 1.29 14.57
N PRO A 90 6.11 2.34 15.38
CA PRO A 90 7.10 3.37 15.59
C PRO A 90 8.33 2.78 16.32
N ARG A 91 9.51 3.27 15.97
CA ARG A 91 10.75 2.98 16.69
C ARG A 91 10.63 3.56 18.09
N ILE A 92 10.91 2.73 19.08
CA ILE A 92 11.02 3.18 20.47
C ILE A 92 12.37 3.87 20.59
N SER A 93 12.37 5.21 20.67
CA SER A 93 13.53 6.01 21.05
C SER A 93 13.98 5.60 22.45
N GLY A 94 14.95 4.69 22.53
CA GLY A 94 15.43 4.12 23.81
C GLY A 94 16.17 2.78 23.68
N ALA A 95 16.13 2.11 22.52
CA ALA A 95 16.91 0.88 22.29
C ALA A 95 18.32 1.14 21.71
N SER A 96 18.79 2.40 21.69
CA SER A 96 20.22 2.66 21.64
C SER A 96 20.79 2.23 22.99
N SER A 97 21.47 1.08 23.01
CA SER A 97 22.37 0.68 24.10
C SER A 97 23.36 1.81 24.38
N GLY A 98 23.09 2.62 25.39
CA GLY A 98 23.92 3.74 25.82
C GLY A 98 23.16 4.60 26.81
N GLU A 99 23.54 4.48 28.09
CA GLU A 99 22.99 5.19 29.24
C GLU A 99 22.86 6.71 28.99
N GLN A 100 21.64 7.24 29.09
CA GLN A 100 21.39 8.59 29.59
C GLN A 100 20.13 8.55 30.47
N GLU A 101 20.35 8.27 31.76
CA GLU A 101 19.39 8.60 32.81
C GLU A 101 19.34 10.12 32.97
N GLY A 102 18.14 10.69 32.89
CA GLY A 102 17.85 12.02 33.44
C GLY A 102 17.07 12.93 32.50
N GLY A 103 15.78 13.09 32.79
CA GLY A 103 15.02 14.28 32.37
C GLY A 103 13.62 13.97 31.87
N ALA A 104 12.64 14.05 32.77
CA ALA A 104 11.27 14.31 32.40
C ALA A 104 11.21 15.64 31.61
N GLY A 105 10.92 15.54 30.31
CA GLY A 105 10.78 16.68 29.42
C GLY A 105 9.96 16.26 28.20
N GLU A 106 8.66 16.54 28.25
CA GLU A 106 7.77 16.52 27.10
C GLU A 106 8.36 17.38 25.98
N SER A 107 8.97 16.73 24.99
CA SER A 107 9.27 17.33 23.70
C SER A 107 8.85 16.33 22.64
N GLY A 108 7.99 16.77 21.72
CA GLY A 108 7.36 15.95 20.69
C GLY A 108 8.38 15.40 19.70
N ALA A 109 9.09 14.35 20.11
CA ALA A 109 9.88 13.53 19.20
C ALA A 109 8.90 12.88 18.22
N ALA A 110 8.91 13.35 16.97
CA ALA A 110 8.15 12.72 15.89
C ALA A 110 8.46 11.22 15.89
N ALA A 111 7.41 10.40 15.87
CA ALA A 111 7.56 8.95 15.83
C ALA A 111 8.39 8.58 14.59
N SER A 112 9.58 8.01 14.78
CA SER A 112 10.41 7.53 13.68
C SER A 112 9.98 6.12 13.34
N TYR A 113 9.53 5.85 12.11
CA TYR A 113 9.17 4.49 11.67
C TYR A 113 10.36 3.82 10.93
N PRO A 114 10.42 2.48 10.89
CA PRO A 114 11.34 1.79 9.99
C PRO A 114 11.16 2.27 8.54
N LYS A 115 12.26 2.41 7.82
CA LYS A 115 12.22 2.94 6.45
C LYS A 115 11.86 1.83 5.47
N VAL A 116 10.82 2.03 4.68
CA VAL A 116 10.47 1.14 3.56
C VAL A 116 11.39 1.45 2.38
N THR A 117 12.11 0.44 1.89
CA THR A 117 13.06 0.59 0.78
C THR A 117 12.53 0.03 -0.53
N ALA A 118 11.64 -0.97 -0.47
CA ALA A 118 10.96 -1.53 -1.62
C ALA A 118 9.62 -2.17 -1.23
N LEU A 119 8.74 -2.35 -2.20
CA LEU A 119 7.47 -3.06 -2.05
C LEU A 119 7.38 -4.18 -3.09
N LEU A 120 6.73 -5.29 -2.71
CA LEU A 120 6.41 -6.35 -3.65
C LEU A 120 5.37 -5.84 -4.64
N ARG A 121 5.66 -5.95 -5.94
CA ARG A 121 4.72 -5.57 -6.99
C ARG A 121 3.45 -6.39 -6.92
N THR A 122 2.30 -5.73 -7.05
CA THR A 122 0.99 -6.38 -7.00
C THR A 122 0.52 -6.74 -8.41
N HIS A 123 -0.39 -7.70 -8.50
CA HIS A 123 -0.95 -8.12 -9.78
C HIS A 123 -1.93 -7.08 -10.32
N ARG A 124 -1.92 -6.84 -11.63
CA ARG A 124 -2.91 -6.01 -12.32
C ARG A 124 -4.25 -6.75 -12.43
N THR A 125 -5.35 -6.00 -12.51
CA THR A 125 -6.72 -6.54 -12.59
C THR A 125 -6.88 -7.56 -13.72
N GLU A 126 -6.31 -7.31 -14.90
CA GLU A 126 -6.44 -8.17 -16.08
C GLU A 126 -5.84 -9.56 -15.85
N VAL A 127 -4.80 -9.64 -15.01
CA VAL A 127 -4.17 -10.91 -14.63
C VAL A 127 -5.05 -11.66 -13.64
N LEU A 128 -5.75 -10.95 -12.74
CA LEU A 128 -6.57 -11.55 -11.67
C LEU A 128 -7.99 -11.94 -12.12
N GLN A 129 -8.51 -11.37 -13.22
CA GLN A 129 -9.80 -11.75 -13.82
C GLN A 129 -9.83 -13.22 -14.28
N PRO A 130 -10.91 -13.98 -14.03
CA PRO A 130 -12.18 -13.56 -13.42
C PRO A 130 -12.23 -13.67 -11.89
N GLY A 131 -11.12 -14.01 -11.22
CA GLY A 131 -11.07 -14.37 -9.81
C GLY A 131 -9.87 -15.27 -9.50
N THR A 132 -9.47 -15.37 -8.25
CA THR A 132 -8.48 -16.32 -7.73
C THR A 132 -9.10 -17.14 -6.58
N PRO A 133 -8.60 -18.35 -6.24
CA PRO A 133 -7.42 -19.03 -6.79
C PRO A 133 -7.60 -19.56 -8.21
N ARG A 134 -6.52 -19.55 -9.00
CA ARG A 134 -6.44 -20.12 -10.35
C ARG A 134 -5.06 -20.72 -10.63
N LYS A 135 -5.05 -21.90 -11.24
CA LYS A 135 -3.82 -22.61 -11.63
C LYS A 135 -2.95 -21.70 -12.52
N PHE A 136 -1.65 -21.69 -12.24
CA PHE A 136 -0.64 -20.86 -12.93
C PHE A 136 -0.79 -19.33 -12.75
N VAL A 137 -1.74 -18.86 -11.94
CA VAL A 137 -1.93 -17.44 -11.63
C VAL A 137 -1.68 -17.19 -10.15
N ASN A 138 -2.56 -17.68 -9.28
CA ASN A 138 -2.46 -17.52 -7.85
C ASN A 138 -3.12 -18.72 -7.15
N ALA A 139 -2.44 -19.33 -6.18
CA ALA A 139 -2.94 -20.48 -5.44
C ALA A 139 -3.88 -20.10 -4.29
N SER A 140 -3.98 -18.81 -3.94
CA SER A 140 -4.92 -18.25 -2.96
C SER A 140 -5.88 -17.28 -3.65
N ASP A 141 -7.01 -17.01 -3.01
CA ASP A 141 -7.91 -15.89 -3.29
C ASP A 141 -7.34 -14.53 -2.82
N HIS A 142 -6.35 -14.57 -1.93
CA HIS A 142 -5.56 -13.41 -1.53
C HIS A 142 -4.29 -13.28 -2.38
N VAL A 143 -3.90 -12.04 -2.66
CA VAL A 143 -2.66 -11.66 -3.35
C VAL A 143 -1.59 -11.39 -2.30
N ALA A 144 -0.41 -11.99 -2.47
CA ALA A 144 0.72 -11.73 -1.58
C ALA A 144 1.12 -10.25 -1.61
N ILE A 145 1.29 -9.67 -0.43
CA ILE A 145 1.81 -8.33 -0.21
C ILE A 145 3.17 -8.43 0.50
N GLY A 146 4.08 -7.49 0.23
CA GLY A 146 5.42 -7.53 0.80
C GLY A 146 6.07 -6.15 0.83
N ALA A 147 6.94 -5.95 1.83
CA ALA A 147 7.73 -4.74 2.00
C ALA A 147 9.14 -5.11 2.42
N GLU A 148 10.13 -4.45 1.82
CA GLU A 148 11.51 -4.43 2.30
C GLU A 148 11.68 -3.26 3.26
N ILE A 149 12.26 -3.55 4.42
CA ILE A 149 12.36 -2.62 5.54
C ILE A 149 13.82 -2.53 6.00
N GLU A 150 14.32 -1.31 6.08
CA GLU A 150 15.59 -0.96 6.70
C GLU A 150 15.35 -0.71 8.21
N LEU A 151 15.94 -1.57 9.05
CA LEU A 151 15.77 -1.56 10.51
C LEU A 151 16.75 -0.63 11.21
#